data_AF-A0AAD3HNC4-F1
#
_entry.id   AF-A0AAD3HNC4-F1
#
_cell.length_a   1.000
_cell.length_b   1.000
_cell.length_c   1.000
_cell.angle_alpha   90.00
_cell.angle_beta   90.00
_cell.angle_gamma   90.00
#
_symmetry.space_group_name_H-M   'P 1'
#
loop_
_entity.id
_entity.type
_entity.pdbx_description
1 polymer ?
#
loop_
_entity_poly.entity_id
_entity_poly.type
_entity_poly.pdbx_seq_one_letter_code
_entity_poly.pdbx_strand_id
1 'polypeptide(L)'
;MAEGQAAPKGFALQLLLTYGYMFLWIGLSAAVIMINKYVLSMSGFPYPVALTCTHMLFCSVLAFLLVKLGFVEAVNISADTYLSCILPIGLLFAGTLWLGNAAYLYLSVSFIQMLKASMPMVVFVVGVMFATEKFTPKAAVNMVVVGTGIAIASYGEIHFVVVGVLLQVASIATESVRLTLVQILLQKRGIRMNPVSTLYHIAPCCFVFLFLPFLYIELPRMVNDPHLNVNVPLLLGSAACAFALNMSVFLLIGKTSALTMNVAGVVKDWLLILLSVVLYGSPVTRTQLGGYGIAFVGVMYYNYQKVEQMKQSAAAAAKAPEKQPLVAQGESKSNA
;
A
#
# COMPACT_ATOMS: atom_id res chain seq x y z
N MET A 1 -26.30 -36.48 19.65
CA MET A 1 -26.64 -35.17 19.07
C MET A 1 -25.82 -34.15 19.83
N ALA A 2 -24.78 -33.60 19.18
CA ALA A 2 -23.87 -32.66 19.81
C ALA A 2 -24.51 -31.27 19.80
N GLU A 3 -24.86 -30.76 20.97
CA GLU A 3 -25.27 -29.36 21.13
C GLU A 3 -24.10 -28.45 20.74
N GLY A 4 -24.36 -27.62 19.73
CA GLY A 4 -23.43 -26.58 19.30
C GLY A 4 -23.21 -25.59 20.44
N GLN A 5 -21.98 -25.54 20.94
CA GLN A 5 -21.52 -24.46 21.80
C GLN A 5 -21.74 -23.13 21.10
N ALA A 6 -22.75 -22.38 21.54
CA ALA A 6 -22.95 -21.00 21.15
C ALA A 6 -21.68 -20.22 21.53
N ALA A 7 -20.99 -19.69 20.53
CA ALA A 7 -19.81 -18.87 20.76
C ALA A 7 -20.14 -17.74 21.75
N PRO A 8 -19.29 -17.47 22.75
CA PRO A 8 -19.58 -16.46 23.77
C PRO A 8 -19.87 -15.12 23.09
N LYS A 9 -20.92 -14.40 23.52
CA LYS A 9 -21.41 -13.16 22.88
C LYS A 9 -20.30 -12.13 22.57
N GLY A 10 -19.22 -12.12 23.35
CA GLY A 10 -18.02 -11.30 23.08
C GLY A 10 -17.24 -11.69 21.83
N PHE A 11 -17.15 -12.99 21.49
CA PHE A 11 -16.49 -13.47 20.28
C PHE A 11 -17.26 -13.09 19.02
N ALA A 12 -18.58 -13.23 19.02
CA ALA A 12 -19.42 -12.83 17.90
C ALA A 12 -19.34 -11.31 17.62
N LEU A 13 -19.33 -10.49 18.69
CA LEU A 13 -19.16 -9.04 18.57
C LEU A 13 -17.78 -8.65 18.03
N GLN A 14 -16.71 -9.28 18.51
CA GLN A 14 -15.36 -9.04 18.00
C GLN A 14 -15.22 -9.42 16.53
N LEU A 15 -15.83 -10.54 16.13
CA LEU A 15 -15.85 -10.99 14.74
C LEU A 15 -16.61 -9.99 13.85
N LEU A 16 -17.79 -9.55 14.30
CA LEU A 16 -18.59 -8.55 13.58
C LEU A 16 -17.86 -7.22 13.44
N LEU A 17 -17.21 -6.73 14.50
CA LEU A 17 -16.40 -5.51 14.44
C LEU A 17 -15.23 -5.66 13.45
N THR A 18 -14.57 -6.81 13.45
CA THR A 18 -13.43 -7.08 12.56
C THR A 18 -13.86 -7.07 11.08
N TYR A 19 -14.97 -7.75 10.76
CA TYR A 19 -15.54 -7.71 9.41
C TYR A 19 -16.06 -6.32 9.04
N GLY A 20 -16.63 -5.57 9.99
CA GLY A 20 -17.03 -4.18 9.80
C GLY A 20 -15.86 -3.27 9.40
N TYR A 21 -14.74 -3.34 10.13
CA TYR A 21 -13.52 -2.59 9.77
C TYR A 21 -12.95 -3.02 8.41
N MET A 22 -13.01 -4.30 8.09
CA MET A 22 -12.57 -4.81 6.79
C MET A 22 -13.43 -4.27 5.65
N PHE A 23 -14.75 -4.30 5.79
CA PHE A 23 -15.67 -3.76 4.80
C PHE A 23 -15.49 -2.24 4.63
N LEU A 24 -15.30 -1.52 5.74
CA LEU A 24 -14.99 -0.09 5.72
C LEU A 24 -13.69 0.19 4.94
N TRP A 25 -12.62 -0.55 5.21
CA TRP A 25 -11.35 -0.40 4.51
C TRP A 25 -11.47 -0.69 3.00
N ILE A 26 -12.16 -1.77 2.63
CA ILE A 26 -12.41 -2.12 1.22
C ILE A 26 -13.26 -1.04 0.54
N GLY A 27 -14.34 -0.59 1.19
CA GLY A 27 -15.24 0.44 0.69
C GLY A 27 -14.54 1.78 0.49
N LEU A 28 -13.74 2.22 1.47
CA LEU A 28 -12.94 3.45 1.35
C LEU A 28 -11.87 3.33 0.25
N SER A 29 -11.23 2.17 0.11
CA SER A 29 -10.28 1.94 -0.97
C SER A 29 -10.96 2.02 -2.33
N ALA A 30 -12.13 1.41 -2.48
CA ALA A 30 -12.95 1.50 -3.68
C ALA A 30 -13.39 2.93 -3.97
N ALA A 31 -13.88 3.65 -2.97
CA ALA A 31 -14.28 5.05 -3.11
C ALA A 31 -13.13 5.92 -3.61
N VAL A 32 -11.95 5.87 -2.98
CA VAL A 32 -10.78 6.66 -3.40
C VAL A 32 -10.38 6.34 -4.85
N ILE A 33 -10.28 5.06 -5.20
CA ILE A 33 -9.85 4.64 -6.54
C ILE A 33 -10.86 5.08 -7.60
N MET A 34 -12.15 4.86 -7.36
CA MET A 34 -13.20 5.24 -8.30
C MET A 34 -13.27 6.77 -8.41
N ILE A 35 -13.30 7.50 -7.30
CA ILE A 35 -13.31 8.98 -7.32
C ILE A 35 -12.08 9.51 -8.05
N ASN A 36 -10.88 8.98 -7.82
CA ASN A 36 -9.68 9.43 -8.53
C ASN A 36 -9.80 9.20 -10.05
N LYS A 37 -10.28 8.03 -10.47
CA LYS A 37 -10.55 7.77 -11.90
C LYS A 37 -11.56 8.76 -12.46
N TYR A 38 -12.65 9.01 -11.74
CA TYR A 38 -13.68 9.95 -12.18
C TYR A 38 -13.14 11.38 -12.30
N VAL A 39 -12.40 11.85 -11.29
CA VAL A 39 -11.78 13.17 -11.28
C VAL A 39 -10.86 13.32 -12.50
N LEU A 40 -9.94 12.37 -12.69
CA LEU A 40 -8.88 12.47 -13.69
C LEU A 40 -9.34 12.24 -15.13
N SER A 41 -10.32 11.35 -15.35
CA SER A 41 -10.73 10.97 -16.70
C SER A 41 -12.07 11.56 -17.16
N MET A 42 -12.93 12.02 -16.26
CA MET A 42 -14.33 12.35 -16.61
C MET A 42 -14.83 13.70 -16.06
N SER A 43 -14.23 14.23 -14.99
CA SER A 43 -14.70 15.47 -14.38
C SER A 43 -14.21 16.76 -15.05
N GLY A 44 -13.27 16.66 -16.00
CA GLY A 44 -12.58 17.81 -16.59
C GLY A 44 -11.36 18.29 -15.77
N PHE A 45 -10.77 17.41 -14.95
CA PHE A 45 -9.58 17.71 -14.14
C PHE A 45 -8.45 16.67 -14.38
N PRO A 46 -7.78 16.66 -15.54
CA PRO A 46 -6.76 15.67 -15.90
C PRO A 46 -5.38 15.95 -15.28
N TYR A 47 -5.33 16.31 -13.99
CA TYR A 47 -4.14 16.80 -13.29
C TYR A 47 -3.79 15.89 -12.08
N PRO A 48 -3.11 14.74 -12.31
CA PRO A 48 -2.81 13.75 -11.27
C PRO A 48 -1.89 14.27 -10.17
N VAL A 49 -0.92 15.15 -10.46
CA VAL A 49 -0.06 15.73 -9.43
C VAL A 49 -0.87 16.67 -8.55
N ALA A 50 -1.71 17.54 -9.11
CA ALA A 50 -2.57 18.45 -8.36
C ALA A 50 -3.54 17.70 -7.44
N LEU A 51 -4.17 16.62 -7.95
CA LEU A 51 -5.05 15.76 -7.15
C LEU A 51 -4.30 15.15 -5.96
N THR A 52 -3.15 14.52 -6.21
CA THR A 52 -2.37 13.85 -5.15
C THR A 52 -1.71 14.84 -4.19
N CYS A 53 -1.33 16.03 -4.66
CA CYS A 53 -0.85 17.13 -3.85
C CYS A 53 -1.93 17.60 -2.86
N THR A 54 -3.18 17.71 -3.33
CA THR A 54 -4.35 18.01 -2.48
C THR A 54 -4.54 16.95 -1.40
N HIS A 55 -4.41 15.66 -1.75
CA HIS A 55 -4.49 14.55 -0.77
C HIS A 55 -3.41 14.66 0.30
N MET A 56 -2.16 14.87 -0.10
CA MET A 56 -1.04 14.93 0.83
C MET A 56 -1.09 16.18 1.71
N LEU A 57 -1.51 17.32 1.17
CA LEU A 57 -1.75 18.53 1.96
C LEU A 57 -2.83 18.31 3.02
N PHE A 58 -3.98 17.78 2.61
CA PHE A 58 -5.09 17.49 3.51
C PHE A 58 -4.69 16.51 4.61
N CYS A 59 -4.05 15.40 4.23
CA CYS A 59 -3.54 14.39 5.16
C CYS A 59 -2.50 14.98 6.13
N SER A 60 -1.60 15.83 5.65
CA SER A 60 -0.58 16.49 6.46
C SER A 60 -1.20 17.43 7.49
N VAL A 61 -2.13 18.30 7.07
CA VAL A 61 -2.82 19.24 7.96
C VAL A 61 -3.61 18.48 9.02
N LEU A 62 -4.39 17.48 8.63
CA LEU A 62 -5.24 16.75 9.57
C LEU A 62 -4.42 15.87 10.52
N ALA A 63 -3.35 15.22 10.04
CA ALA A 63 -2.42 14.50 10.92
C ALA A 63 -1.75 15.44 11.92
N PHE A 64 -1.35 16.64 11.49
CA PHE A 64 -0.80 17.65 12.39
C PHE A 64 -1.79 18.09 13.46
N LEU A 65 -3.04 18.35 13.09
CA LEU A 65 -4.10 18.71 14.03
C LEU A 65 -4.35 17.58 15.03
N LEU A 66 -4.43 16.32 14.59
CA LEU A 66 -4.65 15.19 15.50
C LEU A 66 -3.53 15.00 16.51
N VAL A 67 -2.28 15.19 16.09
CA VAL A 67 -1.12 15.14 16.99
C VAL A 67 -1.13 16.31 17.97
N LYS A 68 -1.37 17.54 17.49
CA LYS A 68 -1.36 18.74 18.34
C LYS A 68 -2.50 18.79 19.34
N LEU A 69 -3.65 18.24 18.98
CA LEU A 69 -4.81 18.09 19.87
C LEU A 69 -4.68 16.91 20.84
N GLY A 70 -3.60 16.13 20.76
CA GLY A 70 -3.33 15.02 21.69
C GLY A 70 -4.11 13.73 21.41
N PHE A 71 -4.76 13.60 20.25
CA PHE A 71 -5.45 12.36 19.86
C PHE A 71 -4.47 11.24 19.52
N VAL A 72 -3.25 11.58 19.08
CA VAL A 72 -2.19 10.63 18.74
C VAL A 72 -0.84 11.14 19.23
N GLU A 73 -0.08 10.27 19.88
CA GLU A 73 1.30 10.56 20.27
C GLU A 73 2.22 10.53 19.04
N ALA A 74 2.91 11.65 18.79
CA ALA A 74 3.97 11.69 17.80
C ALA A 74 5.23 11.01 18.33
N VAL A 75 5.88 10.24 17.45
CA VAL A 75 7.17 9.63 17.77
C VAL A 75 8.25 10.68 17.52
N ASN A 76 9.09 10.95 18.51
CA ASN A 76 10.24 11.82 18.31
C ASN A 76 11.26 11.13 17.39
N ILE A 77 11.42 11.65 16.19
CA ILE A 77 12.44 11.21 15.22
C ILE A 77 13.60 12.20 15.26
N SER A 78 14.82 11.71 15.42
CA SER A 78 16.04 12.52 15.28
C SER A 78 16.16 13.08 13.85
N ALA A 79 16.68 14.30 13.71
CA ALA A 79 16.87 14.96 12.42
C ALA A 79 17.68 14.10 11.43
N ASP A 80 18.70 13.38 11.91
CA ASP A 80 19.48 12.44 11.09
C ASP A 80 18.60 11.31 10.51
N THR A 81 17.73 10.72 11.34
CA THR A 81 16.81 9.67 10.88
C THR A 81 15.74 10.24 9.95
N TYR A 82 15.33 11.48 10.17
CA TYR A 82 14.38 12.15 9.28
C TYR A 82 14.97 12.34 7.88
N LEU A 83 16.19 12.90 7.79
CA LEU A 83 16.85 13.15 6.51
C LEU A 83 17.30 11.86 5.81
N SER A 84 17.87 10.91 6.55
CA SER A 84 18.44 9.69 5.98
C SER A 84 17.40 8.60 5.68
N CYS A 85 16.20 8.67 6.26
CA CYS A 85 15.17 7.63 6.08
C CYS A 85 13.81 8.19 5.65
N ILE A 86 13.24 9.13 6.40
CA ILE A 86 11.89 9.64 6.13
C ILE A 86 11.84 10.41 4.81
N LEU A 87 12.85 11.23 4.51
CA LEU A 87 12.90 12.03 3.30
C LEU A 87 12.96 11.16 2.02
N PRO A 88 13.85 10.15 1.89
CA PRO A 88 13.80 9.20 0.77
C PRO A 88 12.47 8.45 0.63
N ILE A 89 11.87 8.03 1.76
CA ILE A 89 10.57 7.36 1.76
C ILE A 89 9.47 8.30 1.25
N GLY A 90 9.49 9.57 1.66
CA GLY A 90 8.57 10.60 1.19
C GLY A 90 8.71 10.90 -0.30
N LEU A 91 9.94 10.96 -0.81
CA LEU A 91 10.21 11.12 -2.24
C LEU A 91 9.64 9.95 -3.06
N LEU A 92 9.91 8.72 -2.64
CA LEU A 92 9.39 7.53 -3.31
C LEU A 92 7.86 7.47 -3.24
N PHE A 93 7.26 7.88 -2.11
CA PHE A 93 5.81 7.98 -1.99
C PHE A 93 5.22 8.98 -2.98
N ALA A 94 5.82 10.17 -3.09
CA ALA A 94 5.41 11.18 -4.07
C ALA A 94 5.47 10.62 -5.49
N GLY A 95 6.57 9.95 -5.85
CA GLY A 95 6.72 9.27 -7.12
C GLY A 95 5.63 8.22 -7.37
N THR A 96 5.34 7.36 -6.40
CA THR A 96 4.27 6.36 -6.53
C THR A 96 2.92 7.02 -6.76
N LEU A 97 2.57 8.03 -5.96
CA LEU A 97 1.28 8.72 -6.05
C LEU A 97 1.12 9.39 -7.40
N TRP A 98 2.14 10.13 -7.85
CA TRP A 98 2.11 10.78 -9.15
C TRP A 98 1.96 9.76 -10.28
N LEU A 99 2.90 8.83 -10.41
CA LEU A 99 2.93 7.87 -11.53
C LEU A 99 1.70 6.96 -11.53
N GLY A 100 1.26 6.52 -10.35
CA GLY A 100 0.11 5.64 -10.21
C GLY A 100 -1.21 6.33 -10.52
N ASN A 101 -1.36 7.61 -10.17
CA ASN A 101 -2.56 8.36 -10.55
C ASN A 101 -2.52 8.81 -12.01
N ALA A 102 -1.35 9.14 -12.55
CA ALA A 102 -1.20 9.46 -13.97
C ALA A 102 -1.60 8.28 -14.87
N ALA A 103 -1.42 7.03 -14.42
CA ALA A 103 -1.88 5.85 -15.15
C ALA A 103 -3.41 5.85 -15.38
N TYR A 104 -4.21 6.46 -14.51
CA TYR A 104 -5.67 6.55 -14.70
C TYR A 104 -6.06 7.39 -15.93
N LEU A 105 -5.20 8.27 -16.42
CA LEU A 105 -5.45 9.02 -17.65
C LEU A 105 -5.44 8.13 -18.90
N TYR A 106 -4.75 6.99 -18.84
CA TYR A 106 -4.49 6.14 -20.00
C TYR A 106 -5.14 4.76 -19.90
N LEU A 107 -5.30 4.24 -18.69
CA LEU A 107 -5.75 2.86 -18.45
C LEU A 107 -7.10 2.81 -17.73
N SER A 108 -7.80 1.69 -17.90
CA SER A 108 -8.97 1.34 -17.10
C SER A 108 -8.57 0.99 -15.66
N VAL A 109 -9.50 1.16 -14.71
CA VAL A 109 -9.23 0.80 -13.31
C VAL A 109 -9.02 -0.70 -13.17
N SER A 110 -9.81 -1.51 -13.88
CA SER A 110 -9.65 -2.96 -13.93
C SER A 110 -8.24 -3.37 -14.37
N PHE A 111 -7.73 -2.79 -15.46
CA PHE A 111 -6.39 -3.11 -15.95
C PHE A 111 -5.28 -2.63 -15.01
N ILE A 112 -5.44 -1.45 -14.40
CA ILE A 112 -4.52 -0.98 -13.35
C ILE A 112 -4.45 -1.97 -12.18
N GLN A 113 -5.59 -2.53 -11.73
CA GLN A 113 -5.55 -3.54 -10.67
C GLN A 113 -4.88 -4.84 -11.12
N MET A 114 -5.08 -5.26 -12.36
CA MET A 114 -4.38 -6.42 -12.92
C MET A 114 -2.86 -6.21 -12.94
N LEU A 115 -2.39 -5.03 -13.36
CA LEU A 115 -0.97 -4.68 -13.32
C LEU A 115 -0.43 -4.64 -11.88
N LYS A 116 -1.21 -4.14 -10.92
CA LYS A 116 -0.81 -4.09 -9.50
C LYS A 116 -0.70 -5.47 -8.85
N ALA A 117 -1.29 -6.53 -9.40
CA ALA A 117 -1.01 -7.89 -8.92
C ALA A 117 0.45 -8.31 -9.16
N SER A 118 1.24 -7.55 -9.94
CA SER A 118 2.70 -7.72 -10.06
C SER A 118 3.48 -7.24 -8.84
N MET A 119 2.83 -6.53 -7.91
CA MET A 119 3.47 -5.91 -6.75
C MET A 119 4.33 -6.90 -5.94
N PRO A 120 3.85 -8.11 -5.56
CA PRO A 120 4.67 -9.06 -4.80
C PRO A 120 5.93 -9.49 -5.56
N MET A 121 5.86 -9.58 -6.90
CA MET A 121 7.02 -9.88 -7.74
C MET A 121 8.07 -8.79 -7.67
N VAL A 122 7.66 -7.53 -7.85
CA VAL A 122 8.61 -6.42 -7.83
C VAL A 122 9.17 -6.20 -6.42
N VAL A 123 8.34 -6.36 -5.37
CA VAL A 123 8.79 -6.33 -3.97
C VAL A 123 9.79 -7.43 -3.67
N PHE A 124 9.59 -8.65 -4.18
CA PHE A 124 10.55 -9.74 -4.00
C PHE A 124 11.89 -9.41 -4.65
N VAL A 125 11.90 -8.94 -5.89
CA VAL A 125 13.14 -8.56 -6.60
C VAL A 125 13.87 -7.45 -5.86
N VAL A 126 13.18 -6.38 -5.47
CA VAL A 126 13.75 -5.29 -4.68
C VAL A 126 14.25 -5.78 -3.32
N GLY A 127 13.49 -6.62 -2.63
CA GLY A 127 13.88 -7.18 -1.33
C GLY A 127 15.15 -8.03 -1.41
N VAL A 128 15.34 -8.77 -2.51
CA VAL A 128 16.60 -9.50 -2.76
C VAL A 128 17.75 -8.53 -3.02
N MET A 129 17.55 -7.48 -3.83
CA MET A 129 18.58 -6.46 -4.09
C MET A 129 19.05 -5.73 -2.82
N PHE A 130 18.12 -5.44 -1.90
CA PHE A 130 18.41 -4.78 -0.62
C PHE A 130 18.77 -5.75 0.50
N ALA A 131 18.90 -7.05 0.19
CA ALA A 131 19.16 -8.13 1.15
C ALA A 131 18.19 -8.18 2.34
N THR A 132 16.95 -7.72 2.15
CA THR A 132 15.85 -7.87 3.12
C THR A 132 15.09 -9.18 2.95
N GLU A 133 15.22 -9.80 1.77
CA GLU A 133 14.63 -11.09 1.43
C GLU A 133 15.70 -12.08 0.97
N LYS A 134 15.54 -13.36 1.34
CA LYS A 134 16.43 -14.43 0.87
C LYS A 134 15.96 -14.92 -0.49
N PHE A 135 16.87 -14.93 -1.46
CA PHE A 135 16.60 -15.52 -2.76
C PHE A 135 16.37 -17.02 -2.60
N THR A 136 15.23 -17.52 -3.11
CA THR A 136 14.95 -18.95 -3.20
C THR A 136 14.48 -19.27 -4.61
N PRO A 137 15.00 -20.35 -5.26
CA PRO A 137 14.57 -20.72 -6.61
C PRO A 137 13.06 -20.94 -6.72
N LYS A 138 12.43 -21.49 -5.68
CA LYS A 138 10.97 -21.69 -5.61
C LYS A 138 10.20 -20.36 -5.71
N ALA A 139 10.63 -19.33 -4.96
CA ALA A 139 10.02 -18.01 -5.04
C ALA A 139 10.27 -17.37 -6.41
N ALA A 140 11.48 -17.51 -6.97
CA ALA A 140 11.83 -16.97 -8.28
C ALA A 140 10.97 -17.56 -9.41
N VAL A 141 10.79 -18.89 -9.45
CA VAL A 141 9.90 -19.56 -10.40
C VAL A 141 8.46 -19.07 -10.24
N ASN A 142 7.98 -18.92 -9.00
CA ASN A 142 6.64 -18.41 -8.77
C ASN A 142 6.48 -16.95 -9.26
N MET A 143 7.51 -16.11 -9.11
CA MET A 143 7.51 -14.75 -9.65
C MET A 143 7.42 -14.72 -11.19
N VAL A 144 8.06 -15.67 -11.87
CA VAL A 144 7.93 -15.83 -13.34
C VAL A 144 6.49 -16.23 -13.73
N VAL A 145 5.83 -17.10 -12.95
CA VAL A 145 4.43 -17.47 -13.18
C VAL A 145 3.52 -16.24 -13.04
N VAL A 146 3.72 -15.44 -11.99
CA VAL A 146 2.99 -14.19 -11.78
C VAL A 146 3.19 -13.25 -12.98
N GLY A 147 4.44 -12.98 -13.37
CA GLY A 147 4.77 -12.14 -14.51
C GLY A 147 4.15 -12.60 -15.83
N THR A 148 4.17 -13.91 -16.09
CA THR A 148 3.52 -14.50 -17.27
C THR A 148 2.00 -14.27 -17.26
N GLY A 149 1.34 -14.47 -16.13
CA GLY A 149 -0.09 -14.19 -16.00
C GLY A 149 -0.45 -12.74 -16.29
N ILE A 150 0.34 -11.79 -15.79
CA ILE A 150 0.15 -10.35 -16.06
C ILE A 150 0.43 -10.01 -17.52
N ALA A 151 1.41 -10.64 -18.16
CA ALA A 151 1.69 -10.46 -19.58
C ALA A 151 0.52 -10.95 -20.45
N ILE A 152 -0.05 -12.12 -20.13
CA ILE A 152 -1.26 -12.65 -20.79
C ILE A 152 -2.44 -11.70 -20.56
N ALA A 153 -2.62 -11.20 -19.34
CA ALA A 153 -3.68 -10.25 -19.05
C ALA A 153 -3.52 -8.95 -19.86
N SER A 154 -2.30 -8.44 -19.93
CA SER A 154 -1.95 -7.25 -20.71
C SER A 154 -2.20 -7.43 -22.21
N TYR A 155 -1.92 -8.61 -22.74
CA TYR A 155 -2.21 -8.95 -24.14
C TYR A 155 -3.73 -8.93 -24.45
N GLY A 156 -4.56 -9.25 -23.46
CA GLY A 156 -6.01 -9.23 -23.61
C GLY A 156 -6.67 -7.85 -23.42
N GLU A 157 -5.91 -6.79 -23.12
CA GLU A 157 -6.46 -5.44 -22.90
C GLU A 157 -6.84 -4.78 -24.22
N ILE A 158 -8.09 -4.30 -24.31
CA ILE A 158 -8.65 -3.68 -25.51
C ILE A 158 -8.08 -2.28 -25.71
N HIS A 159 -7.90 -1.52 -24.63
CA HIS A 159 -7.38 -0.16 -24.63
C HIS A 159 -5.94 -0.12 -24.11
N PHE A 160 -5.07 -0.93 -24.72
CA PHE A 160 -3.68 -1.03 -24.29
C PHE A 160 -2.88 0.22 -24.71
N VAL A 161 -2.58 1.07 -23.73
CA VAL A 161 -1.74 2.27 -23.93
C VAL A 161 -0.41 2.09 -23.23
N VAL A 162 0.67 1.93 -24.00
CA VAL A 162 2.04 1.68 -23.49
C VAL A 162 2.47 2.73 -22.47
N VAL A 163 2.19 4.01 -22.71
CA VAL A 163 2.53 5.11 -21.77
C VAL A 163 1.89 4.86 -20.40
N GLY A 164 0.62 4.49 -20.36
CA GLY A 164 -0.08 4.16 -19.12
C GLY A 164 0.52 2.96 -18.40
N VAL A 165 0.91 1.93 -19.14
CA VAL A 165 1.57 0.73 -18.59
C VAL A 165 2.94 1.08 -18.00
N LEU A 166 3.74 1.88 -18.72
CA LEU A 166 5.06 2.33 -18.23
C LEU A 166 4.92 3.17 -16.94
N LEU A 167 3.95 4.08 -16.90
CA LEU A 167 3.63 4.86 -15.69
C LEU A 167 3.24 3.95 -14.53
N GLN A 168 2.37 2.95 -14.78
CA GLN A 168 1.92 2.04 -13.74
C GLN A 168 3.04 1.10 -13.25
N VAL A 169 3.91 0.61 -14.14
CA VAL A 169 5.07 -0.21 -13.77
C VAL A 169 6.09 0.62 -12.98
N ALA A 170 6.35 1.87 -13.39
CA ALA A 170 7.22 2.77 -12.64
C ALA A 170 6.64 3.11 -11.24
N SER A 171 5.32 3.28 -11.14
CA SER A 171 4.62 3.44 -9.85
C SER A 171 4.82 2.20 -8.95
N ILE A 172 4.69 0.99 -9.50
CA ILE A 172 4.91 -0.26 -8.76
C ILE A 172 6.37 -0.40 -8.33
N ALA A 173 7.33 -0.08 -9.20
CA ALA A 173 8.75 -0.13 -8.87
C ALA A 173 9.11 0.85 -7.75
N THR A 174 8.68 2.11 -7.85
CA THR A 174 8.91 3.12 -6.80
C THR A 174 8.24 2.74 -5.48
N GLU A 175 7.01 2.22 -5.53
CA GLU A 175 6.30 1.71 -4.36
C GLU A 175 7.05 0.55 -3.71
N SER A 176 7.58 -0.39 -4.49
CA SER A 176 8.30 -1.55 -3.96
C SER A 176 9.57 -1.13 -3.23
N VAL A 177 10.33 -0.19 -3.78
CA VAL A 177 11.50 0.39 -3.10
C VAL A 177 11.07 1.09 -1.82
N ARG A 178 9.98 1.88 -1.84
CA ARG A 178 9.45 2.53 -0.64
C ARG A 178 9.10 1.51 0.44
N LEU A 179 8.35 0.46 0.10
CA LEU A 179 7.93 -0.57 1.05
C LEU A 179 9.15 -1.29 1.67
N THR A 180 10.17 -1.60 0.87
CA THR A 180 11.42 -2.18 1.38
C THR A 180 12.16 -1.23 2.32
N LEU A 181 12.24 0.07 2.01
CA LEU A 181 12.86 1.05 2.91
C LEU A 181 12.07 1.23 4.22
N VAL A 182 10.74 1.25 4.15
CA VAL A 182 9.88 1.27 5.34
C VAL A 182 10.10 0.01 6.17
N GLN A 183 10.19 -1.17 5.55
CA GLN A 183 10.51 -2.42 6.25
C GLN A 183 11.87 -2.33 6.96
N ILE A 184 12.91 -1.81 6.29
CA ILE A 184 14.23 -1.60 6.88
C ILE A 184 14.15 -0.66 8.09
N LEU A 185 13.42 0.45 7.97
CA LEU A 185 13.23 1.42 9.05
C LEU A 185 12.57 0.79 10.28
N LEU A 186 11.46 0.08 10.08
CA LEU A 186 10.69 -0.53 11.16
C LEU A 186 11.43 -1.71 11.82
N GLN A 187 12.09 -2.56 11.03
CA GLN A 187 12.73 -3.78 11.54
C GLN A 187 14.14 -3.53 12.08
N LYS A 188 14.99 -2.76 11.39
CA LYS A 188 16.39 -2.57 11.79
C LYS A 188 16.59 -1.48 12.83
N ARG A 189 15.79 -0.41 12.81
CA ARG A 189 15.90 0.70 13.78
C ARG A 189 14.94 0.57 14.96
N GLY A 190 14.06 -0.44 14.97
CA GLY A 190 13.15 -0.71 16.08
C GLY A 190 12.07 0.35 16.31
N ILE A 191 11.86 1.25 15.35
CA ILE A 191 10.90 2.34 15.46
C ILE A 191 9.51 1.79 15.14
N ARG A 192 8.61 1.75 16.12
CA ARG A 192 7.21 1.38 15.89
C ARG A 192 6.37 2.64 15.70
N MET A 193 5.78 2.78 14.51
CA MET A 193 4.88 3.89 14.20
C MET A 193 3.48 3.37 13.90
N ASN A 194 2.50 4.00 14.54
CA ASN A 194 1.11 3.93 14.09
C ASN A 194 1.01 4.62 12.71
N PRO A 195 0.20 4.11 11.75
CA PRO A 195 -0.12 4.80 10.49
C PRO A 195 -0.37 6.31 10.59
N VAL A 196 -1.02 6.82 11.64
CA VAL A 196 -1.21 8.28 11.82
C VAL A 196 0.13 8.99 12.05
N SER A 197 0.99 8.43 12.90
CA SER A 197 2.34 8.93 13.16
C SER A 197 3.21 8.83 11.89
N THR A 198 3.12 7.73 11.17
CA THR A 198 3.75 7.55 9.85
C THR A 198 3.31 8.64 8.87
N LEU A 199 2.00 8.91 8.79
CA LEU A 199 1.44 9.94 7.92
C LEU A 199 1.88 11.35 8.33
N TYR A 200 1.92 11.63 9.64
CA TYR A 200 2.41 12.90 10.19
C TYR A 200 3.86 13.21 9.76
N HIS A 201 4.72 12.20 9.70
CA HIS A 201 6.11 12.39 9.29
C HIS A 201 6.32 12.37 7.78
N ILE A 202 5.60 11.53 7.03
CA ILE A 202 5.84 11.31 5.59
C ILE A 202 4.99 12.25 4.72
N ALA A 203 3.74 12.55 5.08
CA ALA A 203 2.85 13.36 4.25
C ALA A 203 3.37 14.77 3.94
N PRO A 204 3.97 15.53 4.88
CA PRO A 204 4.56 16.83 4.56
C PRO A 204 5.70 16.74 3.53
N CYS A 205 6.61 15.76 3.68
CA CYS A 205 7.67 15.53 2.70
C CYS A 205 7.10 15.18 1.33
N CYS A 206 6.12 14.27 1.31
CA CYS A 206 5.45 13.85 0.08
C CYS A 206 4.76 15.03 -0.61
N PHE A 207 4.10 15.91 0.15
CA PHE A 207 3.51 17.14 -0.36
C PHE A 207 4.56 18.04 -1.02
N VAL A 208 5.69 18.31 -0.36
CA VAL A 208 6.76 19.15 -0.93
C VAL A 208 7.29 18.57 -2.24
N PHE A 209 7.53 17.26 -2.29
CA PHE A 209 8.02 16.59 -3.50
C PHE A 209 6.99 16.55 -4.64
N LEU A 210 5.68 16.54 -4.34
CA LEU A 210 4.62 16.67 -5.34
C LEU A 210 4.38 18.13 -5.76
N PHE A 211 4.60 19.08 -4.84
CA PHE A 211 4.36 20.49 -5.09
C PHE A 211 5.32 21.05 -6.14
N LEU A 212 6.57 20.60 -6.16
CA LEU A 212 7.54 20.98 -7.19
C LEU A 212 7.08 20.64 -8.62
N PRO A 213 6.80 19.38 -9.00
CA PRO A 213 6.28 19.06 -10.33
C PRO A 213 4.91 19.68 -10.59
N PHE A 214 4.07 19.89 -9.57
CA PHE A 214 2.82 20.64 -9.74
C PHE A 214 3.09 22.05 -10.25
N LEU A 215 3.98 22.81 -9.59
CA LEU A 215 4.29 24.19 -9.97
C LEU A 215 4.85 24.32 -11.40
N TYR A 216 5.72 23.39 -11.82
CA TYR A 216 6.42 23.51 -13.10
C TYR A 216 5.73 22.80 -14.27
N ILE A 217 4.89 21.80 -14.02
CA ILE A 217 4.28 20.96 -15.08
C ILE A 217 2.78 21.19 -15.18
N GLU A 218 2.05 21.05 -14.08
CA GLU A 218 0.58 21.05 -14.12
C GLU A 218 -0.02 22.44 -13.92
N LEU A 219 0.51 23.26 -13.01
CA LEU A 219 0.00 24.61 -12.75
C LEU A 219 -0.01 25.50 -14.01
N PRO A 220 1.05 25.55 -14.84
CA PRO A 220 1.01 26.35 -16.06
C PRO A 220 -0.01 25.82 -17.06
N ARG A 221 -0.25 24.50 -17.10
CA ARG A 221 -1.27 23.90 -17.97
C ARG A 221 -2.67 24.23 -17.46
N MET A 222 -2.90 24.10 -16.16
CA MET A 222 -4.17 24.44 -15.51
C MET A 222 -4.57 25.90 -15.72
N VAL A 223 -3.63 26.83 -15.55
CA VAL A 223 -3.92 28.27 -15.72
C VAL A 223 -4.29 28.60 -17.17
N ASN A 224 -3.76 27.86 -18.14
CA ASN A 224 -4.01 28.07 -19.56
C ASN A 224 -5.08 27.14 -20.15
N ASP A 225 -5.76 26.32 -19.34
CA ASP A 225 -6.75 25.35 -19.79
C ASP A 225 -8.16 25.97 -19.74
N PRO A 226 -8.76 26.31 -20.90
CA PRO A 226 -10.08 26.94 -20.95
C PRO A 226 -11.23 25.98 -20.58
N HIS A 227 -10.96 24.68 -20.52
CA HIS A 227 -11.94 23.64 -20.20
C HIS A 227 -11.75 23.08 -18.78
N LEU A 228 -10.85 23.67 -17.99
CA LEU A 228 -10.59 23.25 -16.62
C LEU A 228 -11.85 23.36 -15.77
N ASN A 229 -12.26 22.23 -15.18
CA ASN A 229 -13.35 22.18 -14.21
C ASN A 229 -12.84 21.81 -12.82
N VAL A 230 -12.67 22.80 -11.95
CA VAL A 230 -12.22 22.57 -10.57
C VAL A 230 -13.42 22.40 -9.64
N ASN A 231 -13.83 21.14 -9.42
CA ASN A 231 -14.84 20.81 -8.43
C ASN A 231 -14.19 20.64 -7.04
N VAL A 232 -14.09 21.75 -6.29
CA VAL A 232 -13.45 21.77 -4.96
C VAL A 232 -14.10 20.78 -3.97
N PRO A 233 -15.44 20.70 -3.84
CA PRO A 233 -16.07 19.68 -2.98
C PRO A 233 -15.67 18.24 -3.33
N LEU A 234 -15.55 17.92 -4.63
CA LEU A 234 -15.13 16.59 -5.09
C LEU A 234 -13.67 16.30 -4.75
N LEU A 235 -12.77 17.28 -4.95
CA LEU A 235 -11.35 17.15 -4.60
C LEU A 235 -11.14 16.99 -3.09
N LEU A 236 -11.84 17.78 -2.28
CA LEU A 236 -11.79 17.66 -0.82
C LEU A 236 -12.43 16.36 -0.33
N GLY A 237 -13.54 15.93 -0.95
CA GLY A 237 -14.17 14.64 -0.67
C GLY A 237 -13.22 13.47 -0.97
N SER A 238 -12.54 13.51 -2.12
CA SER A 238 -11.49 12.55 -2.48
C SER A 238 -10.35 12.53 -1.46
N ALA A 239 -9.85 13.71 -1.05
CA ALA A 239 -8.80 13.84 -0.04
C ALA A 239 -9.23 13.32 1.34
N ALA A 240 -10.48 13.60 1.75
CA ALA A 240 -11.07 13.11 2.99
C ALA A 240 -11.20 11.57 2.96
N CYS A 241 -11.64 11.00 1.83
CA CYS A 241 -11.65 9.55 1.64
C CYS A 241 -10.24 8.95 1.70
N ALA A 242 -9.23 9.60 1.12
CA ALA A 242 -7.85 9.16 1.19
C ALA A 242 -7.32 9.17 2.63
N PHE A 243 -7.64 10.20 3.41
CA PHE A 243 -7.31 10.25 4.83
C PHE A 243 -8.04 9.16 5.63
N ALA A 244 -9.35 9.02 5.42
CA ALA A 244 -10.16 7.98 6.07
C ALA A 244 -9.66 6.56 5.76
N LEU A 245 -9.21 6.32 4.51
CA LEU A 245 -8.57 5.07 4.12
C LEU A 245 -7.33 4.80 4.96
N ASN A 246 -6.44 5.79 5.13
CA ASN A 246 -5.26 5.66 6.00
C ASN A 246 -5.64 5.35 7.45
N MET A 247 -6.71 5.96 7.98
CA MET A 247 -7.22 5.65 9.33
C MET A 247 -7.78 4.24 9.44
N SER A 248 -8.53 3.79 8.43
CA SER A 248 -9.11 2.44 8.42
C SER A 248 -8.03 1.36 8.42
N VAL A 249 -6.88 1.59 7.78
CA VAL A 249 -5.73 0.69 7.83
C VAL A 249 -5.21 0.54 9.26
N PHE A 250 -5.10 1.64 10.02
CA PHE A 250 -4.68 1.57 11.43
C PHE A 250 -5.62 0.73 12.28
N LEU A 251 -6.93 0.99 12.16
CA LEU A 251 -7.95 0.23 12.88
C LEU A 251 -7.90 -1.25 12.52
N LEU A 252 -7.65 -1.57 11.25
CA LEU A 252 -7.61 -2.94 10.75
C LEU A 252 -6.35 -3.67 11.22
N ILE A 253 -5.17 -3.04 11.18
CA ILE A 253 -3.89 -3.65 11.65
C ILE A 253 -4.00 -4.06 13.13
N GLY A 254 -4.64 -3.24 13.97
CA GLY A 254 -4.80 -3.55 15.39
C GLY A 254 -5.79 -4.67 15.70
N LYS A 255 -6.61 -5.10 14.74
CA LYS A 255 -7.70 -6.07 14.93
C LYS A 255 -7.58 -7.33 14.07
N THR A 256 -6.65 -7.36 13.12
CA THR A 256 -6.50 -8.46 12.17
C THR A 256 -5.08 -8.99 12.10
N SER A 257 -4.95 -10.22 11.61
CA SER A 257 -3.64 -10.80 11.32
C SER A 257 -3.14 -10.36 9.94
N ALA A 258 -1.82 -10.42 9.72
CA ALA A 258 -1.23 -10.18 8.40
C ALA A 258 -1.84 -11.10 7.32
N LEU A 259 -2.17 -12.35 7.66
CA LEU A 259 -2.85 -13.28 6.74
C LEU A 259 -4.25 -12.78 6.37
N THR A 260 -5.02 -12.33 7.36
CA THR A 260 -6.37 -11.78 7.14
C THR A 260 -6.33 -10.55 6.23
N MET A 261 -5.36 -9.65 6.43
CA MET A 261 -5.18 -8.48 5.56
C MET A 261 -4.82 -8.88 4.12
N ASN A 262 -3.95 -9.89 3.94
CA ASN A 262 -3.60 -10.38 2.61
C ASN A 262 -4.81 -10.96 1.87
N VAL A 263 -5.64 -11.76 2.53
CA VAL A 263 -6.87 -12.32 1.94
C VAL A 263 -7.89 -11.22 1.66
N ALA A 264 -8.09 -10.27 2.58
CA ALA A 264 -8.99 -9.14 2.36
C ALA A 264 -8.54 -8.26 1.18
N GLY A 265 -7.24 -8.07 1.02
CA GLY A 265 -6.65 -7.33 -0.10
C GLY A 265 -6.95 -7.96 -1.46
N VAL A 266 -6.94 -9.29 -1.54
CA VAL A 266 -7.37 -10.01 -2.75
C VAL A 266 -8.83 -9.76 -3.08
N VAL A 267 -9.70 -9.91 -2.09
CA VAL A 267 -11.14 -9.72 -2.27
C VAL A 267 -11.40 -8.28 -2.74
N LYS A 268 -10.72 -7.32 -2.11
CA LYS A 268 -10.72 -5.92 -2.53
C LYS A 268 -10.34 -5.74 -4.00
N ASP A 269 -9.27 -6.38 -4.48
CA ASP A 269 -8.82 -6.21 -5.87
C ASP A 269 -9.83 -6.76 -6.89
N TRP A 270 -10.43 -7.93 -6.62
CA TRP A 270 -11.52 -8.47 -7.44
C TRP A 270 -12.76 -7.58 -7.44
N LEU A 271 -13.14 -7.05 -6.27
CA LEU A 271 -14.25 -6.12 -6.14
C LEU A 271 -13.99 -4.82 -6.91
N LEU A 272 -12.76 -4.31 -6.92
CA LEU A 272 -12.38 -3.13 -7.69
C LEU A 272 -12.48 -3.36 -9.21
N ILE A 273 -12.11 -4.55 -9.68
CA ILE A 273 -12.28 -4.93 -11.09
C ILE A 273 -13.78 -4.96 -11.44
N LEU A 274 -14.60 -5.65 -10.64
CA LEU A 274 -16.06 -5.71 -10.84
C LEU A 274 -16.67 -4.31 -10.85
N LEU A 275 -16.32 -3.49 -9.87
CA LEU A 275 -16.86 -2.13 -9.73
C LEU A 275 -16.42 -1.23 -10.89
N SER A 276 -15.21 -1.40 -11.42
CA SER A 276 -14.76 -0.71 -12.64
C SER A 276 -15.61 -1.08 -13.85
N VAL A 277 -15.99 -2.35 -14.00
CA VAL A 277 -16.84 -2.81 -15.11
C VAL A 277 -18.24 -2.19 -14.97
N VAL A 278 -18.81 -2.21 -13.77
CA VAL A 278 -20.17 -1.71 -13.52
C VAL A 278 -20.26 -0.19 -13.62
N LEU A 279 -19.32 0.55 -13.02
CA LEU A 279 -19.38 2.02 -12.97
C LEU A 279 -18.88 2.70 -14.25
N TYR A 280 -17.85 2.13 -14.90
CA TYR A 280 -17.18 2.76 -16.04
C TYR A 280 -17.36 1.99 -17.35
N GLY A 281 -18.17 0.93 -17.35
CA GLY A 281 -18.43 0.14 -18.55
C GLY A 281 -17.16 -0.43 -19.19
N SER A 282 -16.06 -0.57 -18.42
CA SER A 282 -14.76 -0.99 -18.96
C SER A 282 -14.81 -2.49 -19.29
N PRO A 283 -14.82 -2.89 -20.58
CA PRO A 283 -14.93 -4.30 -20.94
C PRO A 283 -13.68 -5.06 -20.49
N VAL A 284 -13.86 -6.24 -19.89
CA VAL A 284 -12.76 -7.14 -19.51
C VAL A 284 -12.86 -8.41 -20.35
N THR A 285 -11.81 -8.71 -21.10
CA THR A 285 -11.80 -9.87 -22.00
C THR A 285 -11.61 -11.18 -21.24
N ARG A 286 -11.99 -12.30 -21.87
CA ARG A 286 -11.73 -13.64 -21.31
C ARG A 286 -10.24 -13.92 -21.16
N THR A 287 -9.42 -13.42 -22.09
CA THR A 287 -7.96 -13.51 -22.03
C THR A 287 -7.40 -12.74 -20.82
N GLN A 288 -7.94 -11.55 -20.54
CA GLN A 288 -7.60 -10.79 -19.34
C GLN A 288 -7.89 -11.56 -18.05
N LEU A 289 -9.10 -12.12 -17.93
CA LEU A 289 -9.49 -12.90 -16.76
C LEU A 289 -8.63 -14.16 -16.61
N GLY A 290 -8.33 -14.85 -17.71
CA GLY A 290 -7.46 -16.03 -17.70
C GLY A 290 -6.04 -15.71 -17.23
N GLY A 291 -5.41 -14.69 -17.81
CA GLY A 291 -4.07 -14.24 -17.42
C GLY A 291 -4.02 -13.76 -15.96
N TYR A 292 -5.00 -12.93 -15.56
CA TYR A 292 -5.10 -12.44 -14.19
C TYR A 292 -5.34 -13.58 -13.20
N GLY A 293 -6.12 -14.60 -13.57
CA GLY A 293 -6.32 -15.82 -12.77
C GLY A 293 -5.02 -16.57 -12.49
N ILE A 294 -4.14 -16.71 -13.51
CA ILE A 294 -2.81 -17.31 -13.34
C ILE A 294 -1.96 -16.49 -12.37
N ALA A 295 -1.90 -15.16 -12.59
CA ALA A 295 -1.15 -14.26 -11.72
C ALA A 295 -1.65 -14.31 -10.27
N PHE A 296 -2.98 -14.32 -10.10
CA PHE A 296 -3.64 -14.41 -8.81
C PHE A 296 -3.26 -15.67 -8.04
N VAL A 297 -3.33 -16.85 -8.68
CA VAL A 297 -2.93 -18.12 -8.05
C VAL A 297 -1.46 -18.09 -7.64
N GLY A 298 -0.58 -17.54 -8.49
CA GLY A 298 0.83 -17.36 -8.16
C GLY A 298 1.05 -16.46 -6.94
N VAL A 299 0.32 -15.33 -6.83
CA VAL A 299 0.39 -14.45 -5.66
C VAL A 299 -0.12 -15.13 -4.39
N MET A 300 -1.20 -15.92 -4.48
CA MET A 300 -1.71 -16.69 -3.35
C MET A 300 -0.72 -17.73 -2.86
N TYR A 301 -0.09 -18.44 -3.79
CA TYR A 301 0.95 -19.39 -3.45
C TYR A 301 2.16 -18.72 -2.79
N TYR A 302 2.58 -17.55 -3.28
CA TYR A 302 3.65 -16.76 -2.65
C TYR A 302 3.31 -16.34 -1.22
N ASN A 303 2.11 -15.76 -1.04
CA ASN A 303 1.65 -15.30 0.27
C ASN A 303 1.57 -16.46 1.27
N TYR A 304 1.11 -17.63 0.82
CA TYR A 304 1.09 -18.85 1.63
C TYR A 304 2.51 -19.25 2.06
N GLN A 305 3.47 -19.32 1.12
CA GLN A 305 4.86 -19.64 1.44
C GLN A 305 5.46 -18.66 2.45
N LYS A 306 5.20 -17.35 2.29
CA LYS A 306 5.67 -16.31 3.21
C LYS A 306 5.12 -16.50 4.62
N VAL A 307 3.82 -16.81 4.74
CA VAL A 307 3.18 -17.06 6.03
C VAL A 307 3.76 -18.30 6.70
N GLU A 308 3.99 -19.36 5.94
CA GLU A 308 4.60 -20.59 6.44
C GLU A 308 6.02 -20.34 6.97
N GLN A 309 6.84 -19.59 6.24
CA GLN A 309 8.18 -19.19 6.67
C GLN A 309 8.16 -18.34 7.95
N MET A 310 7.20 -17.42 8.08
CA MET A 310 7.03 -16.62 9.30
C MET A 310 6.66 -17.50 10.50
N LYS A 311 5.74 -18.46 10.32
CA LYS A 311 5.37 -19.43 11.37
C LYS A 311 6.57 -20.29 11.80
N GLN A 312 7.33 -20.80 10.84
CA GLN A 312 8.52 -21.61 11.12
C GLN A 312 9.60 -20.80 11.85
N SER A 313 9.82 -19.55 11.44
CA SER A 313 10.77 -18.64 12.09
C SER A 313 10.36 -18.31 13.52
N ALA A 314 9.06 -18.06 13.76
CA ALA A 314 8.52 -17.82 15.10
C ALA A 314 8.64 -19.07 15.99
N ALA A 315 8.34 -20.25 15.46
CA ALA A 315 8.48 -21.51 16.18
C ALA A 315 9.96 -21.84 16.50
N ALA A 316 10.89 -21.52 15.61
CA ALA A 316 12.33 -21.68 15.85
C ALA A 316 12.83 -20.70 16.94
N ALA A 317 12.37 -19.45 16.91
CA ALA A 317 12.70 -18.46 17.94
C ALA A 317 12.16 -18.85 19.33
N ALA A 318 10.96 -19.43 19.41
CA ALA A 318 10.38 -19.93 20.65
C ALA A 318 11.11 -21.16 21.23
N LYS A 319 11.87 -21.89 20.39
CA LYS A 319 12.67 -23.06 20.79
C LYS A 319 14.14 -22.74 21.07
N ALA A 320 14.60 -21.51 20.84
CA ALA A 320 15.98 -21.13 21.09
C ALA A 320 16.21 -20.97 22.61
N PRO A 321 17.23 -21.62 23.21
CA PRO A 321 17.52 -21.45 24.62
C PRO A 321 17.89 -19.99 24.93
N GLU A 322 17.30 -19.45 25.99
CA GLU A 322 17.55 -18.11 26.52
C GLU A 322 19.05 -17.96 26.79
N LYS A 323 19.74 -17.15 25.98
CA LYS A 323 21.16 -16.88 26.20
C LYS A 323 21.30 -16.13 27.53
N GLN A 324 21.87 -16.81 28.53
CA GLN A 324 22.27 -16.20 29.80
C GLN A 324 23.05 -14.90 29.53
N PRO A 325 22.78 -13.82 30.28
CA PRO A 325 23.53 -12.58 30.11
C PRO A 325 25.01 -12.84 30.42
N LEU A 326 25.88 -12.51 29.46
CA LEU A 326 27.33 -12.38 29.64
C LEU A 326 27.60 -11.17 30.57
N VAL A 327 27.40 -11.35 31.87
CA VAL A 327 27.97 -10.48 32.90
C VAL A 327 28.86 -11.33 33.79
N ALA A 328 30.14 -11.35 33.39
CA ALA A 328 31.32 -11.47 34.22
C ALA A 328 31.28 -12.50 35.38
N GLN A 329 31.66 -13.74 35.05
CA GLN A 329 32.67 -14.44 35.85
C GLN A 329 33.91 -13.55 35.91
N GLY A 330 34.10 -12.83 37.02
CA GLY A 330 35.21 -11.90 37.16
C GLY A 330 35.51 -11.45 38.59
N GLU A 331 35.01 -12.13 39.63
CA GLU A 331 35.43 -11.87 41.01
C GLU A 331 35.51 -13.19 41.80
N SER A 332 36.57 -13.96 41.55
CA SER A 332 37.09 -14.90 42.54
C SER A 332 38.54 -15.23 42.19
N LYS A 333 39.47 -14.50 42.82
CA LYS A 333 40.76 -14.95 43.38
C LYS A 333 41.76 -13.78 43.48
N SER A 334 42.61 -13.84 44.52
CA SER A 334 43.60 -12.86 45.03
C SER A 334 43.00 -11.76 45.92
N ASN A 335 43.30 -11.60 47.21
CA ASN A 335 44.44 -11.96 48.10
C ASN A 335 43.88 -11.89 49.56
N ALA A 336 44.16 -12.72 50.57
CA ALA A 336 45.37 -13.42 51.01
C ALA A 336 46.59 -12.51 51.13
#